data_AF-A0A2U0S6F5-F1
#
_entry.id   AF-A0A2U0S6F5-F1
#
_cell.length_a   1.000
_cell.length_b   1.000
_cell.length_c   1.000
_cell.angle_alpha   90.00
_cell.angle_beta   90.00
_cell.angle_gamma   90.00
#
_symmetry.space_group_name_H-M   'P 1'
#
loop_
_entity.id
_entity.type
_entity.pdbx_description
1 polymer ?
#
loop_
_entity_poly.entity_id
_entity_poly.type
_entity_poly.pdbx_seq_one_letter_code
_entity_poly.pdbx_strand_id
1 'polypeptide(L)' 'MSSIATLLRNTTWKCGKIERRVVDYLQRRHQRSGSAQTPVTEIMEHFEVSGKQKSEFLEAMRRLEKRNIIKISWM' A
#
# COMPACT_ATOMS: atom_id res chain seq x y z
N MET A 1 -5.19 -13.06 9.87
CA MET A 1 -5.93 -12.57 8.70
C MET A 1 -4.90 -12.15 7.68
N SER A 2 -4.84 -12.85 6.54
CA SER A 2 -3.84 -12.57 5.51
C SER A 2 -4.47 -11.63 4.50
N SER A 3 -3.85 -10.48 4.26
CA SER A 3 -4.35 -9.50 3.30
C SER A 3 -3.23 -9.19 2.32
N ILE A 4 -3.50 -9.25 1.03
CA ILE A 4 -2.53 -9.01 -0.02
C ILE A 4 -2.90 -7.70 -0.70
N ALA A 5 -1.99 -6.74 -0.68
CA ALA A 5 -2.08 -5.54 -1.49
C ALA A 5 -1.43 -5.80 -2.86
N THR A 6 -2.21 -5.61 -3.92
CA THR A 6 -1.74 -5.69 -5.29
C THR A 6 -1.68 -4.29 -5.88
N LEU A 7 -0.52 -3.89 -6.40
CA LEU A 7 -0.37 -2.64 -7.14
C LEU A 7 -1.00 -2.79 -8.53
N LEU A 8 -2.03 -1.99 -8.82
CA LEU A 8 -2.70 -1.98 -10.13
C LEU A 8 -2.19 -0.86 -11.03
N ARG A 9 -1.93 0.31 -10.44
CA ARG A 9 -1.48 1.51 -11.17
C ARG A 9 -0.35 2.18 -10.39
N ASN A 10 0.67 2.68 -11.08
CA ASN A 10 1.78 3.42 -10.46
C ASN A 10 1.54 4.95 -10.42
N THR A 11 0.28 5.38 -10.30
CA THR A 11 -0.05 6.81 -10.28
C THR A 11 -0.09 7.35 -8.86
N THR A 12 0.53 8.52 -8.65
CA THR A 12 0.52 9.24 -7.38
C THR A 12 -0.21 10.59 -7.48
N TRP A 13 -1.05 10.76 -8.51
CA TRP A 13 -1.77 12.00 -8.75
C TRP A 13 -2.74 12.31 -7.59
N LYS A 14 -2.67 13.55 -7.05
CA LYS A 14 -3.40 14.00 -5.84
C LYS A 14 -3.23 13.07 -4.63
N CYS A 15 -2.15 12.31 -4.56
CA CYS A 15 -1.82 11.48 -3.39
C CYS A 15 -0.97 12.31 -2.41
N GLY A 16 -1.28 12.23 -1.13
CA GLY A 16 -0.50 12.79 -0.03
C GLY A 16 0.79 12.00 0.22
N LYS A 17 1.56 12.42 1.24
CA LYS A 17 2.87 11.83 1.57
C LYS A 17 2.80 10.33 1.87
N ILE A 18 1.80 9.89 2.64
CA ILE A 18 1.66 8.47 3.04
C ILE A 18 1.33 7.62 1.81
N GLU A 19 0.30 8.00 1.06
CA GLU A 19 -0.13 7.31 -0.16
C GLU A 19 1.03 7.17 -1.16
N ARG A 20 1.80 8.25 -1.35
CA ARG A 20 2.95 8.28 -2.26
C ARG A 20 4.07 7.33 -1.80
N ARG A 21 4.37 7.29 -0.50
CA ARG A 21 5.34 6.35 0.08
C ARG A 21 4.93 4.89 -0.11
N VAL A 22 3.65 4.58 0.07
CA VAL A 22 3.12 3.22 -0.12
C VAL A 22 3.25 2.79 -1.59
N VAL A 23 2.80 3.64 -2.52
CA VAL A 23 2.88 3.35 -3.96
C VAL A 23 4.34 3.17 -4.39
N ASP A 24 5.25 4.03 -3.92
CA ASP A 24 6.67 3.95 -4.25
C ASP A 24 7.33 2.69 -3.65
N TYR A 25 6.97 2.29 -2.42
CA TYR A 25 7.42 1.03 -1.83
C TYR A 25 6.95 -0.18 -2.66
N LEU A 26 5.66 -0.22 -3.01
CA LEU A 26 5.08 -1.28 -3.85
C LEU A 26 5.73 -1.31 -5.24
N GLN A 27 5.99 -0.15 -5.84
CA GLN A 27 6.66 -0.05 -7.14
C GLN A 27 8.09 -0.57 -7.07
N ARG A 28 8.88 -0.15 -6.07
CA ARG A 28 10.26 -0.63 -5.88
C ARG A 28 10.31 -2.12 -5.61
N ARG A 29 9.37 -2.64 -4.81
CA ARG A 29 9.22 -4.08 -4.55
C ARG A 29 8.90 -4.83 -5.83
N HIS A 30 7.95 -4.34 -6.63
CA HIS A 30 7.57 -4.94 -7.91
C HIS A 30 8.75 -4.98 -8.88
N GLN A 31 9.54 -3.90 -8.96
CA GLN A 31 10.75 -3.84 -9.81
C GLN A 31 11.83 -4.83 -9.36
N ARG A 32 12.00 -5.06 -8.05
CA ARG A 32 13.02 -5.97 -7.50
C ARG A 32 12.61 -7.43 -7.54
N SER A 33 11.36 -7.73 -7.20
CA SER A 33 10.89 -9.09 -6.97
C SER A 33 10.00 -9.62 -8.10
N GLY A 34 9.69 -8.80 -9.11
CA GLY A 34 8.77 -9.12 -10.21
C GLY A 34 7.30 -9.23 -9.80
N SER A 35 7.00 -9.30 -8.50
CA SER A 35 5.66 -9.53 -7.97
C SER A 35 5.00 -8.23 -7.56
N ALA A 36 3.83 -7.92 -8.14
CA ALA A 36 3.03 -6.74 -7.79
C ALA A 36 2.20 -6.93 -6.51
N GLN A 37 2.33 -8.11 -5.88
CA GLN A 37 1.59 -8.53 -4.71
C GLN A 37 2.48 -8.43 -3.48
N THR A 38 1.99 -7.80 -2.42
CA THR A 38 2.71 -7.66 -1.17
C THR A 38 1.75 -7.81 0.00
N PRO A 39 2.07 -8.62 1.03
CA PRO A 39 1.24 -8.72 2.21
C PRO A 39 1.08 -7.35 2.89
N VAL A 40 -0.14 -6.97 3.25
CA VAL A 40 -0.42 -5.71 3.97
C VAL A 40 0.32 -5.68 5.30
N THR A 41 0.47 -6.82 5.97
CA THR A 41 1.24 -6.96 7.21
C THR A 41 2.69 -6.53 7.01
N GLU A 42 3.31 -6.95 5.92
CA GLU A 42 4.71 -6.62 5.62
C GLU A 42 4.88 -5.14 5.27
N ILE A 43 3.91 -4.55 4.55
CA ILE A 43 3.87 -3.11 4.33
C ILE A 43 3.79 -2.38 5.68
N MET A 44 2.92 -2.83 6.58
CA MET A 44 2.77 -2.22 7.90
C MET A 44 4.04 -2.35 8.76
N GLU A 45 4.71 -3.51 8.72
CA GLU A 45 5.99 -3.70 9.40
C GLU A 45 7.08 -2.79 8.83
N HIS A 46 7.17 -2.65 7.50
CA HIS A 46 8.16 -1.77 6.86
C HIS A 46 7.99 -0.29 7.21
N PHE A 47 6.74 0.16 7.38
CA PHE A 47 6.45 1.54 7.76
C PHE A 47 6.38 1.75 9.28
N GLU A 48 6.69 0.71 10.08
CA GLU A 48 6.64 0.72 11.55
C GLU A 48 5.33 1.33 12.10
N VAL A 49 4.21 1.05 11.42
CA VAL A 49 2.96 1.77 11.70
C VAL A 49 2.38 1.33 13.04
N SER A 50 2.59 2.16 14.06
CA SER A 50 2.19 1.93 15.44
C SER A 50 1.10 2.91 15.89
N GLY A 51 0.12 2.43 16.68
CA GLY A 51 -0.87 3.25 17.36
C GLY A 51 -1.65 4.20 16.43
N LYS A 52 -1.49 5.51 16.66
CA LYS A 52 -2.25 6.60 15.99
C LYS A 52 -1.96 6.72 14.49
N GLN A 53 -0.78 6.31 14.04
CA GLN A 53 -0.43 6.34 12.62
C GLN A 53 -1.13 5.22 11.82
N LYS A 54 -1.55 4.14 12.50
CA LYS A 54 -2.25 3.02 11.87
C LYS A 54 -3.57 3.47 11.23
N SER A 55 -4.32 4.36 11.89
CA SER A 55 -5.57 4.89 11.35
C SER A 55 -5.34 5.76 10.12
N GLU A 56 -4.33 6.63 10.12
CA GLU A 56 -3.99 7.46 8.96
C GLU A 56 -3.51 6.61 7.78
N PHE A 57 -2.74 5.56 8.07
CA PHE A 57 -2.26 4.63 7.07
C PHE A 57 -3.42 3.81 6.46
N LEU A 58 -4.34 3.32 7.29
CA LEU A 58 -5.55 2.65 6.82
C LEU A 58 -6.45 3.59 5.99
N GLU A 59 -6.59 4.86 6.39
CA GLU A 59 -7.28 5.86 5.56
C GLU A 59 -6.59 6.09 4.22
N ALA A 60 -5.25 6.19 4.20
CA ALA A 60 -4.48 6.32 2.97
C ALA A 60 -4.66 5.09 2.06
N MET A 61 -4.59 3.88 2.62
CA MET A 61 -4.85 2.63 1.89
C MET A 61 -6.27 2.60 1.31
N ARG A 62 -7.29 3.01 2.08
CA ARG A 62 -8.68 3.14 1.60
C ARG A 62 -8.82 4.15 0.45
N ARG A 63 -8.11 5.27 0.49
CA ARG A 63 -8.11 6.26 -0.60
C ARG A 63 -7.45 5.73 -1.86
N LEU A 64 -6.33 5.02 -1.72
CA LEU A 64 -5.65 4.35 -2.83
C LEU A 64 -6.54 3.27 -3.46
N GLU A 65 -7.23 2.47 -2.64
CA GLU A 65 -8.18 1.46 -3.08
C GLU A 65 -9.39 2.08 -3.80
N LYS A 66 -9.98 3.15 -3.24
CA LYS A 66 -11.08 3.89 -3.89
C LYS A 66 -10.70 4.47 -5.26
N ARG A 67 -9.42 4.81 -5.45
CA ARG A 67 -8.87 5.29 -6.72
C ARG A 67 -8.41 4.17 -7.66
N ASN A 68 -8.56 2.91 -7.25
CA ASN A 68 -8.17 1.74 -8.02
C ASN A 68 -6.66 1.73 -8.36
N ILE A 69 -5.85 2.26 -7.43
CA ILE A 69 -4.38 2.31 -7.52
C ILE A 69 -3.80 1.02 -6.93
N ILE A 70 -4.35 0.60 -5.80
CA ILE A 70 -4.05 -0.67 -5.14
C ILE A 70 -5.35 -1.47 -5.00
N LYS A 71 -5.25 -2.79 -4.93
CA LYS A 71 -6.34 -3.69 -4.59
C LYS A 71 -5.95 -4.49 -3.36
N ILE A 72 -6.78 -4.47 -2.32
CA ILE A 72 -6.54 -5.28 -1.13
C ILE A 72 -7.44 -6.51 -1.23
N SER A 73 -6.82 -7.69 -1.38
CA SER A 73 -7.52 -8.97 -1.33
C SER A 73 -7.37 -9.55 0.05
N TRP A 74 -8.49 -9.75 0.74
CA TRP A 74 -8.55 -10.48 2.00
C TRP A 74 -8.61 -11.97 1.66
N MET A 75 -7.73 -12.76 2.25
CA MET A 75 -7.65 -14.21 2.09
C MET A 75 -7.89 -14.90 3.43
#